data_AF-A0A7U9SCR3-F1
#
_entry.id   AF-A0A7U9SCR3-F1
#
_cell.length_a   1.000
_cell.length_b   1.000
_cell.length_c   1.000
_cell.angle_alpha   90.00
_cell.angle_beta   90.00
_cell.angle_gamma   90.00
#
_symmetry.space_group_name_H-M   'P 1'
#
loop_
_entity.id
_entity.type
_entity.pdbx_description
1 polymer ?
#
loop_
_entity_poly.entity_id
_entity_poly.type
_entity_poly.pdbx_seq_one_letter_code
_entity_poly.pdbx_strand_id
1 'polypeptide(L)'
;MVPINVEVPKGLLEIKEEPLIERLICQLHEVGIEEIDIVVGFMKEQYEYLIDKYNVNLIFNKEYISKNNLHSLKCVSDKLGNTYIIPCDIWCRKNLFSDHEWYSWYMVTDEENEISSVRVNRKKELSLVKKGEKGNSMIGISYILYKDADNLKRRIMDYAEKIEYDQAFWEIALFEKKHMIIGPREVKKEDVYEINTYEQLRELDSDSDHLQSDIIQLICEIFECTETEVTEIKSLKKGMTNRSFRFRCRDKRYIMRIPGEGTDKMINRKNEYAVYECLSGKNITDPIVYISPENGYKITEYIEDVNVCDSEKPADVKCCMAYLRNFHEMNLQVSHTFDLFEQIEYYESLWGNEISAYRDYLGTKKKIYELKRYIDVQPKQISLTHIDAVCDNFLIKDDRIYLIDWEYAGMQDVHVDIAMFAIYAMYDRKQIDELIIIYFEGKVEPKVRIKIYCYIAICGLLWSNWCEYKRICGVEFGEYSLKQYRYAKEFYKIVQEELRKDGLKNV
;
A
#
# COMPACT_ATOMS: atom_id res chain seq x y z
N MET A 1 2.26 8.34 5.40
CA MET A 1 1.51 8.13 4.14
C MET A 1 2.51 7.51 3.17
N VAL A 2 2.31 6.27 2.74
CA VAL A 2 3.23 5.60 1.80
C VAL A 2 2.97 6.17 0.41
N PRO A 3 4.00 6.57 -0.37
CA PRO A 3 3.80 7.11 -1.71
C PRO A 3 3.00 6.15 -2.60
N ILE A 4 2.10 6.71 -3.40
CA ILE A 4 1.19 5.99 -4.33
C ILE A 4 1.97 5.21 -5.39
N ASN A 5 3.19 5.66 -5.69
CA ASN A 5 4.06 5.10 -6.70
C ASN A 5 5.53 5.32 -6.29
N VAL A 6 6.39 4.33 -6.54
CA VAL A 6 7.82 4.36 -6.17
C VAL A 6 8.75 4.16 -7.38
N GLU A 7 8.17 3.90 -8.56
CA GLU A 7 8.88 3.83 -9.84
C GLU A 7 8.75 5.13 -10.65
N VAL A 8 7.67 5.89 -10.45
CA VAL A 8 7.37 7.14 -11.17
C VAL A 8 6.93 8.23 -10.17
N PRO A 9 7.52 9.44 -10.19
CA PRO A 9 7.07 10.59 -9.42
C PRO A 9 5.60 10.92 -9.66
N LYS A 10 4.91 11.44 -8.63
CA LYS A 10 3.47 11.76 -8.73
C LYS A 10 3.11 12.63 -9.95
N GLY A 11 3.90 13.65 -10.27
CA GLY A 11 3.65 14.52 -11.41
C GLY A 11 3.82 13.84 -12.78
N LEU A 12 4.51 12.70 -12.83
CA LEU A 12 4.71 11.90 -14.04
C LEU A 12 3.74 10.71 -14.11
N LEU A 13 2.75 10.63 -13.22
CA LEU A 13 1.65 9.68 -13.38
C LEU A 13 0.89 10.01 -14.66
N GLU A 14 0.54 8.99 -15.45
CA GLU A 14 -0.18 9.16 -16.70
C GLU A 14 -1.68 8.96 -16.51
N ILE A 15 -2.48 9.82 -17.13
CA ILE A 15 -3.93 9.66 -17.29
C ILE A 15 -4.21 9.80 -18.79
N LYS A 16 -4.82 8.80 -19.41
CA LYS A 16 -5.04 8.77 -20.89
C LYS A 16 -3.75 8.97 -21.71
N GLU A 17 -2.66 8.29 -21.32
CA GLU A 17 -1.32 8.39 -21.96
C GLU A 17 -0.68 9.78 -21.88
N GLU A 18 -1.21 10.69 -21.05
CA GLU A 18 -0.68 12.03 -20.82
C GLU A 18 -0.19 12.16 -19.37
N PRO A 19 1.10 12.49 -19.13
CA PRO A 19 1.57 12.75 -17.77
C PRO A 19 0.89 13.97 -17.15
N LEU A 20 0.52 13.89 -15.86
CA LEU A 20 -0.19 14.97 -15.14
C LEU A 20 0.48 16.33 -15.31
N ILE A 21 1.80 16.38 -15.13
CA ILE A 21 2.56 17.62 -15.21
C ILE A 21 2.61 18.16 -16.64
N GLU A 22 2.69 17.30 -17.65
CA GLU A 22 2.65 17.73 -19.05
C GLU A 22 1.32 18.41 -19.38
N ARG A 23 0.22 17.81 -18.94
CA ARG A 23 -1.12 18.38 -19.12
C ARG A 23 -1.22 19.79 -18.52
N LEU A 24 -0.74 19.96 -17.29
CA LEU A 24 -0.74 21.26 -16.61
C LEU A 24 0.11 22.29 -17.36
N ILE A 25 1.30 21.90 -17.83
CA ILE A 25 2.18 22.77 -18.62
C ILE A 25 1.50 23.18 -19.93
N CYS A 26 0.90 22.24 -20.67
CA CYS A 26 0.16 22.51 -21.89
C CYS A 26 -1.00 23.50 -21.65
N GLN A 27 -1.77 23.32 -20.57
CA GLN A 27 -2.85 24.24 -20.22
C GLN A 27 -2.35 25.64 -19.84
N LEU A 28 -1.19 25.78 -19.22
CA LEU A 28 -0.58 27.08 -18.97
C LEU A 28 -0.13 27.76 -20.26
N HIS A 29 0.50 27.02 -21.18
CA HIS A 29 0.89 27.54 -22.49
C HIS A 29 -0.30 27.97 -23.35
N GLU A 30 -1.42 27.24 -23.31
CA GLU A 30 -2.65 27.60 -24.03
C GLU A 30 -3.18 29.00 -23.68
N VAL A 31 -2.94 29.46 -22.46
CA VAL A 31 -3.33 30.81 -21.99
C VAL A 31 -2.15 31.80 -22.01
N GLY A 32 -1.03 31.45 -22.63
CA GLY A 32 0.12 32.33 -22.81
C GLY A 32 1.04 32.47 -21.60
N ILE A 33 1.00 31.53 -20.65
CA ILE A 33 1.90 31.50 -19.50
C ILE A 33 3.07 30.57 -19.82
N GLU A 34 4.21 31.16 -20.21
CA GLU A 34 5.41 30.42 -20.62
C GLU A 34 6.49 30.35 -19.52
N GLU A 35 6.43 31.23 -18.52
CA GLU A 35 7.39 31.21 -17.40
C GLU A 35 6.95 30.19 -16.34
N ILE A 36 7.50 28.97 -16.43
CA ILE A 36 7.14 27.85 -15.55
C ILE A 36 8.37 27.35 -14.79
N ASP A 37 8.28 27.35 -13.47
CA ASP A 37 9.27 26.75 -12.56
C ASP A 37 8.68 25.50 -11.88
N ILE A 38 9.38 24.37 -12.01
CA ILE A 38 8.99 23.11 -11.41
C ILE A 38 9.96 22.79 -10.27
N VAL A 39 9.45 22.77 -9.04
CA VAL A 39 10.24 22.39 -7.86
C VAL A 39 10.27 20.88 -7.73
N VAL A 40 11.45 20.28 -7.95
CA VAL A 40 11.67 18.83 -7.96
C VAL A 40 12.47 18.35 -6.76
N GLY A 41 12.26 17.09 -6.36
CA GLY A 41 12.94 16.45 -5.23
C GLY A 41 13.25 14.98 -5.52
N PHE A 42 12.29 14.11 -5.20
CA PHE A 42 12.35 12.66 -5.47
C PHE A 42 12.45 12.37 -6.97
N MET A 43 13.42 11.55 -7.38
CA MET A 43 13.72 11.17 -8.78
C MET A 43 13.74 12.34 -9.77
N LYS A 44 14.32 13.49 -9.36
CA LYS A 44 14.39 14.73 -10.16
C LYS A 44 14.87 14.53 -11.59
N GLU A 45 15.74 13.54 -11.83
CA GLU A 45 16.28 13.20 -13.14
C GLU A 45 15.18 12.84 -14.15
N GLN A 46 14.05 12.27 -13.69
CA GLN A 46 12.94 11.92 -14.59
C GLN A 46 12.21 13.14 -15.15
N TYR A 47 12.33 14.33 -14.55
CA TYR A 47 11.68 15.55 -15.04
C TYR A 47 12.54 16.31 -16.06
N GLU A 48 13.79 15.90 -16.27
CA GLU A 48 14.78 16.66 -17.06
C GLU A 48 14.32 16.90 -18.50
N TYR A 49 13.69 15.90 -19.13
CA TYR A 49 13.20 16.01 -20.50
C TYR A 49 12.16 17.14 -20.70
N LEU A 50 11.48 17.57 -19.63
CA LEU A 50 10.49 18.66 -19.71
C LEU A 50 11.15 19.99 -20.06
N ILE A 51 12.42 20.19 -19.71
CA ILE A 51 13.18 21.42 -20.01
C ILE A 51 13.20 21.65 -21.51
N ASP A 52 13.64 20.64 -22.27
CA ASP A 52 13.75 20.75 -23.73
C ASP A 52 12.38 20.66 -24.42
N LYS A 53 11.48 19.82 -23.90
CA LYS A 53 10.17 19.58 -24.52
C LYS A 53 9.22 20.77 -24.37
N TYR A 54 9.28 21.47 -23.24
CA TYR A 54 8.30 22.50 -22.88
C TYR A 54 8.91 23.83 -22.43
N ASN A 55 10.23 24.00 -22.48
CA ASN A 55 10.92 25.24 -22.10
C ASN A 55 10.62 25.67 -20.65
N VAL A 56 10.67 24.71 -19.72
CA VAL A 56 10.44 24.94 -18.27
C VAL A 56 11.75 24.95 -17.50
N ASN A 57 11.74 25.55 -16.30
CA ASN A 57 12.88 25.57 -15.39
C ASN A 57 12.72 24.56 -14.26
N LEU A 58 13.73 23.73 -13.98
CA LEU A 58 13.73 22.83 -12.82
C LEU A 58 14.49 23.42 -11.64
N ILE A 59 13.87 23.41 -10.46
CA ILE A 59 14.46 23.90 -9.21
C ILE A 59 14.53 22.76 -8.20
N PHE A 60 15.75 22.38 -7.79
CA PHE A 60 15.93 21.25 -6.88
C PHE A 60 15.78 21.65 -5.41
N ASN A 61 14.77 21.08 -4.74
CA ASN A 61 14.63 21.16 -3.29
C ASN A 61 15.43 20.04 -2.61
N LYS A 62 16.53 20.40 -1.93
CA LYS A 62 17.40 19.45 -1.22
C LYS A 62 16.75 18.84 0.03
N GLU A 63 15.76 19.50 0.60
CA GLU A 63 15.13 19.11 1.88
C GLU A 63 13.89 18.22 1.70
N TYR A 64 13.61 17.78 0.45
CA TYR A 64 12.38 17.05 0.10
C TYR A 64 12.14 15.75 0.90
N ILE A 65 13.19 15.12 1.43
CA ILE A 65 13.09 13.85 2.19
C ILE A 65 12.52 14.11 3.58
N SER A 66 12.93 15.21 4.22
CA SER A 66 12.62 15.47 5.63
C SER A 66 11.60 16.58 5.82
N LYS A 67 11.20 17.30 4.77
CA LYS A 67 10.31 18.47 4.85
C LYS A 67 9.23 18.48 3.78
N ASN A 68 8.06 19.01 4.12
CA ASN A 68 6.87 19.04 3.28
C ASN A 68 6.82 20.29 2.35
N ASN A 69 5.73 20.47 1.60
CA ASN A 69 5.66 21.39 0.45
C ASN A 69 5.78 22.90 0.78
N LEU A 70 5.65 23.32 2.05
CA LEU A 70 6.02 24.67 2.48
C LEU A 70 7.48 25.00 2.12
N HIS A 71 8.39 24.02 2.29
CA HIS A 71 9.80 24.18 1.98
C HIS A 71 10.08 24.13 0.48
N SER A 72 9.26 23.42 -0.30
CA SER A 72 9.30 23.51 -1.77
C SER A 72 8.92 24.90 -2.25
N LEU A 73 7.86 25.50 -1.69
CA LEU A 73 7.45 26.86 -2.06
C LEU A 73 8.48 27.92 -1.62
N LYS A 74 9.18 27.69 -0.50
CA LYS A 74 10.29 28.56 -0.06
C LYS A 74 11.37 28.71 -1.13
N CYS A 75 11.71 27.63 -1.85
CA CYS A 75 12.74 27.64 -2.90
C CYS A 75 12.45 28.62 -4.05
N VAL A 76 11.19 29.00 -4.24
CA VAL A 76 10.72 29.89 -5.30
C VAL A 76 9.97 31.11 -4.75
N SER A 77 10.11 31.39 -3.46
CA SER A 77 9.35 32.44 -2.79
C SER A 77 9.63 33.83 -3.36
N ASP A 78 10.84 34.09 -3.85
CA ASP A 78 11.23 35.33 -4.51
C ASP A 78 10.41 35.61 -5.77
N LYS A 79 9.99 34.56 -6.48
CA LYS A 79 9.21 34.62 -7.72
C LYS A 79 7.71 34.82 -7.54
N LEU A 80 7.19 34.81 -6.29
CA LEU A 80 5.76 35.01 -6.05
C LEU A 80 5.33 36.45 -6.39
N GLY A 81 4.24 36.59 -7.13
CA GLY A 81 3.63 37.87 -7.48
C GLY A 81 3.11 37.84 -8.91
N ASN A 82 1.79 37.88 -9.06
CA ASN A 82 1.08 37.55 -10.30
C ASN A 82 1.42 36.12 -10.79
N THR A 83 1.34 35.15 -9.88
CA THR A 83 1.84 33.79 -10.10
C THR A 83 0.78 32.76 -9.73
N TYR A 84 0.71 31.68 -10.51
CA TYR A 84 0.01 30.46 -10.14
C TYR A 84 0.89 29.56 -9.28
N ILE A 85 0.32 29.04 -8.20
CA ILE A 85 0.91 27.96 -7.39
C ILE A 85 0.08 26.71 -7.68
N ILE A 86 0.71 25.66 -8.20
CA ILE A 86 0.04 24.46 -8.70
C ILE A 86 0.76 23.22 -8.17
N PRO A 87 0.08 22.36 -7.39
CA PRO A 87 0.57 21.03 -7.08
C PRO A 87 0.69 20.16 -8.34
N CYS A 88 1.78 19.39 -8.45
CA CYS A 88 2.04 18.56 -9.63
C CYS A 88 1.15 17.32 -9.74
N ASP A 89 0.42 16.98 -8.67
CA ASP A 89 -0.46 15.82 -8.57
C ASP A 89 -1.93 16.16 -8.83
N ILE A 90 -2.20 17.16 -9.68
CA ILE A 90 -3.56 17.57 -10.04
C ILE A 90 -3.81 17.30 -11.52
N TRP A 91 -5.02 16.82 -11.81
CA TRP A 91 -5.54 16.73 -13.16
C TRP A 91 -6.74 17.66 -13.33
N CYS A 92 -6.68 18.50 -14.36
CA CYS A 92 -7.74 19.44 -14.73
C CYS A 92 -8.43 18.97 -16.02
N ARG A 93 -9.76 18.75 -15.97
CA ARG A 93 -10.54 18.25 -17.12
C ARG A 93 -10.53 19.22 -18.28
N LYS A 94 -10.65 20.50 -17.97
CA LYS A 94 -10.57 21.63 -18.90
C LYS A 94 -9.51 22.60 -18.41
N ASN A 95 -9.11 23.53 -19.27
CA ASN A 95 -8.22 24.61 -18.85
C ASN A 95 -8.94 25.52 -17.83
N LEU A 96 -8.41 25.57 -16.61
CA LEU A 96 -8.93 26.39 -15.51
C LEU A 96 -8.13 27.67 -15.31
N PHE A 97 -7.07 27.87 -16.08
CA PHE A 97 -6.16 29.00 -15.98
C PHE A 97 -6.62 30.14 -16.91
N SER A 98 -6.11 31.33 -16.64
CA SER A 98 -6.34 32.53 -17.44
C SER A 98 -5.07 33.38 -17.47
N ASP A 99 -4.90 34.09 -18.58
CA ASP A 99 -3.92 35.16 -18.78
C ASP A 99 -4.15 36.36 -17.85
N HIS A 100 -5.37 36.53 -17.30
CA HIS A 100 -5.73 37.66 -16.44
C HIS A 100 -6.58 37.23 -15.23
N GLU A 101 -6.08 37.54 -14.04
CA GLU A 101 -6.77 37.28 -12.76
C GLU A 101 -6.95 38.58 -11.97
N TRP A 102 -8.19 38.84 -11.51
CA TRP A 102 -8.58 40.13 -10.93
C TRP A 102 -8.26 40.26 -9.44
N TYR A 103 -8.11 39.14 -8.74
CA TYR A 103 -7.87 39.07 -7.29
C TYR A 103 -7.11 37.79 -6.96
N SER A 104 -6.44 37.76 -5.81
CA SER A 104 -5.79 36.54 -5.33
C SER A 104 -6.84 35.57 -4.78
N TRP A 105 -6.72 34.30 -5.13
CA TRP A 105 -7.69 33.28 -4.76
C TRP A 105 -7.07 31.91 -4.51
N TYR A 106 -7.77 31.08 -3.75
CA TYR A 106 -7.47 29.67 -3.52
C TYR A 106 -8.62 28.80 -4.04
N MET A 107 -8.29 27.74 -4.77
CA MET A 107 -9.27 26.87 -5.40
C MET A 107 -9.88 25.89 -4.40
N VAL A 108 -11.21 25.82 -4.40
CA VAL A 108 -11.99 24.84 -3.62
C VAL A 108 -13.08 24.22 -4.47
N THR A 109 -13.49 23.00 -4.14
CA THR A 109 -14.62 22.34 -4.82
C THR A 109 -15.95 22.66 -4.16
N ASP A 110 -17.03 22.54 -4.93
CA ASP A 110 -18.41 22.56 -4.45
C ASP A 110 -18.80 21.33 -3.60
N GLU A 111 -18.00 20.27 -3.60
CA GLU A 111 -18.21 19.08 -2.76
C GLU A 111 -17.92 19.33 -1.27
N GLU A 112 -18.86 18.94 -0.41
CA GLU A 112 -18.72 18.99 1.04
C GLU A 112 -18.10 17.71 1.62
N ASN A 113 -16.89 17.82 2.15
CA ASN A 113 -16.13 16.72 2.76
C ASN A 113 -16.08 16.87 4.29
N GLU A 114 -16.24 15.77 5.02
CA GLU A 114 -16.14 15.70 6.49
C GLU A 114 -14.72 15.91 7.02
N ILE A 115 -13.72 15.76 6.14
CA ILE A 115 -12.29 15.90 6.47
C ILE A 115 -11.77 17.33 6.16
N SER A 116 -12.52 18.14 5.43
CA SER A 116 -12.05 19.48 5.04
C SER A 116 -11.97 20.43 6.24
N SER A 117 -10.90 21.22 6.25
CA SER A 117 -10.63 22.24 7.26
C SER A 117 -11.26 23.60 6.95
N VAL A 118 -11.76 23.85 5.72
CA VAL A 118 -12.28 25.16 5.28
C VAL A 118 -13.67 25.10 4.66
N ARG A 119 -14.44 26.18 4.80
CA ARG A 119 -15.74 26.38 4.13
C ARG A 119 -15.85 27.80 3.60
N VAL A 120 -16.48 27.95 2.44
CA VAL A 120 -16.89 29.24 1.88
C VAL A 120 -18.06 29.81 2.68
N ASN A 121 -17.86 30.94 3.35
CA ASN A 121 -18.90 31.58 4.15
C ASN A 121 -19.84 32.45 3.28
N ARG A 122 -20.93 32.97 3.88
CA ARG A 122 -21.90 33.85 3.18
C ARG A 122 -21.30 35.15 2.63
N LYS A 123 -20.11 35.55 3.08
CA LYS A 123 -19.37 36.72 2.59
C LYS A 123 -18.39 36.38 1.47
N LYS A 124 -18.38 35.14 0.97
CA LYS A 124 -17.40 34.62 0.01
C LYS A 124 -15.96 34.67 0.52
N GLU A 125 -15.76 34.32 1.78
CA GLU A 125 -14.43 34.15 2.39
C GLU A 125 -14.21 32.68 2.77
N LEU A 126 -12.97 32.21 2.69
CA LEU A 126 -12.58 30.90 3.20
C LEU A 126 -12.34 30.99 4.71
N SER A 127 -13.10 30.19 5.46
CA SER A 127 -13.04 30.17 6.93
C SER A 127 -12.88 28.76 7.47
N LEU A 128 -12.15 28.62 8.59
CA LEU A 128 -11.94 27.34 9.24
C LEU A 128 -13.27 26.76 9.75
N VAL A 129 -13.49 25.49 9.46
CA VAL A 129 -14.69 24.74 9.84
C VAL A 129 -14.63 24.39 11.33
N LYS A 130 -15.80 24.36 11.99
CA LYS A 130 -15.88 23.89 13.39
C LYS A 130 -15.81 22.37 13.43
N LYS A 131 -15.26 21.82 14.52
CA LYS A 131 -15.13 20.37 14.71
C LYS A 131 -16.48 19.66 14.51
N GLY A 132 -16.57 18.79 13.50
CA GLY A 132 -17.77 18.02 13.16
C GLY A 132 -18.69 18.61 12.07
N GLU A 133 -18.35 19.77 11.50
CA GLU A 133 -19.04 20.32 10.32
C GLU A 133 -18.31 19.92 9.02
N LYS A 134 -19.05 19.86 7.90
CA LYS A 134 -18.47 19.61 6.57
C LYS A 134 -17.89 20.89 5.97
N GLY A 135 -16.81 20.76 5.22
CA GLY A 135 -16.12 21.85 4.53
C GLY A 135 -15.96 21.60 3.03
N ASN A 136 -15.59 22.63 2.27
CA ASN A 136 -15.25 22.53 0.85
C ASN A 136 -13.87 21.89 0.68
N SER A 137 -13.70 20.92 -0.23
CA SER A 137 -12.39 20.30 -0.44
C SER A 137 -11.38 21.31 -1.02
N MET A 138 -10.19 21.34 -0.42
CA MET A 138 -9.07 22.17 -0.87
C MET A 138 -8.28 21.45 -1.95
N ILE A 139 -7.91 22.16 -3.02
CA ILE A 139 -7.22 21.56 -4.17
C ILE A 139 -5.73 21.92 -4.23
N GLY A 140 -5.30 22.99 -3.56
CA GLY A 140 -3.90 23.44 -3.57
C GLY A 140 -3.55 24.40 -4.71
N ILE A 141 -4.40 24.57 -5.72
CA ILE A 141 -4.22 25.59 -6.77
C ILE A 141 -4.58 26.97 -6.24
N SER A 142 -3.72 27.95 -6.47
CA SER A 142 -3.94 29.33 -6.07
C SER A 142 -3.30 30.30 -7.04
N TYR A 143 -3.89 31.49 -7.20
CA TYR A 143 -3.27 32.62 -7.88
C TYR A 143 -3.02 33.75 -6.89
N ILE A 144 -1.80 34.29 -6.89
CA ILE A 144 -1.37 35.32 -5.92
C ILE A 144 -0.92 36.58 -6.67
N LEU A 145 -1.63 37.69 -6.46
CA LEU A 145 -1.24 39.01 -6.98
C LEU A 145 -0.05 39.59 -6.19
N TYR A 146 0.70 40.50 -6.83
CA TYR A 146 1.81 41.22 -6.19
C TYR A 146 1.48 41.81 -4.82
N LYS A 147 0.31 42.44 -4.67
CA LYS A 147 -0.10 43.09 -3.43
C LYS A 147 -0.20 42.13 -2.22
N ASP A 148 -0.49 40.85 -2.49
CA ASP A 148 -0.67 39.82 -1.47
C ASP A 148 0.58 38.94 -1.31
N ALA A 149 1.42 38.90 -2.35
CA ALA A 149 2.64 38.10 -2.40
C ALA A 149 3.64 38.47 -1.29
N ASP A 150 3.87 39.75 -1.01
CA ASP A 150 4.86 40.16 0.01
C ASP A 150 4.52 39.63 1.41
N ASN A 151 3.24 39.61 1.76
CA ASN A 151 2.78 39.06 3.03
C ASN A 151 2.98 37.53 3.06
N LEU A 152 2.65 36.85 1.97
CA LEU A 152 2.83 35.40 1.82
C LEU A 152 4.31 35.01 1.90
N LYS A 153 5.21 35.71 1.18
CA LYS A 153 6.66 35.51 1.20
C LYS A 153 7.22 35.57 2.61
N ARG A 154 6.90 36.65 3.33
CA ARG A 154 7.35 36.85 4.72
C ARG A 154 6.89 35.69 5.62
N ARG A 155 5.62 35.28 5.52
CA ARG A 155 5.08 34.18 6.35
C ARG A 155 5.71 32.83 6.03
N ILE A 156 5.95 32.53 4.75
CA ILE A 156 6.65 31.30 4.34
C ILE A 156 8.06 31.27 4.92
N MET A 157 8.79 32.39 4.86
CA MET A 157 10.14 32.51 5.42
C MET A 157 10.12 32.33 6.93
N ASP A 158 9.23 33.03 7.64
CA ASP A 158 9.10 32.97 9.11
C ASP A 158 8.73 31.56 9.60
N TYR A 159 7.89 30.82 8.85
CA TYR A 159 7.48 29.46 9.22
C TYR A 159 8.56 28.44 8.88
N ALA A 160 9.21 28.55 7.73
CA ALA A 160 10.23 27.59 7.32
C ALA A 160 11.53 27.64 8.15
N GLU A 161 11.69 28.62 9.04
CA GLU A 161 12.78 28.67 10.03
C GLU A 161 12.49 27.86 11.30
N LYS A 162 11.24 27.45 11.53
CA LYS A 162 10.83 26.76 12.77
C LYS A 162 10.55 25.30 12.49
N ILE A 163 11.17 24.44 13.31
CA ILE A 163 11.06 22.96 13.21
C ILE A 163 9.60 22.49 13.27
N GLU A 164 8.73 23.19 13.99
CA GLU A 164 7.30 22.84 14.09
C GLU A 164 6.56 22.86 12.74
N TYR A 165 7.08 23.57 11.73
CA TYR A 165 6.51 23.66 10.39
C TYR A 165 7.25 22.80 9.35
N ASP A 166 8.23 21.98 9.73
CA ASP A 166 8.96 21.12 8.78
C ASP A 166 8.00 20.20 8.00
N GLN A 167 6.89 19.78 8.61
CA GLN A 167 5.86 18.93 7.99
C GLN A 167 4.63 19.69 7.48
N ALA A 168 4.66 21.03 7.51
CA ALA A 168 3.51 21.84 7.17
C ALA A 168 3.28 21.98 5.66
N PHE A 169 2.01 22.10 5.30
CA PHE A 169 1.57 22.50 3.97
C PHE A 169 1.66 24.03 3.81
N TRP A 170 1.99 24.54 2.62
CA TRP A 170 2.19 25.98 2.41
C TRP A 170 0.94 26.83 2.70
N GLU A 171 -0.25 26.24 2.61
CA GLU A 171 -1.54 26.87 2.88
C GLU A 171 -1.63 27.50 4.27
N ILE A 172 -0.87 27.01 5.26
CA ILE A 172 -0.84 27.61 6.60
C ILE A 172 -0.46 29.10 6.54
N ALA A 173 0.35 29.52 5.56
CA ALA A 173 0.79 30.89 5.39
C ALA A 173 -0.36 31.82 4.93
N LEU A 174 -1.40 31.25 4.33
CA LEU A 174 -2.60 31.99 3.92
C LEU A 174 -3.57 32.25 5.06
N PHE A 175 -3.46 31.57 6.21
CA PHE A 175 -4.40 31.75 7.31
C PHE A 175 -4.05 32.94 8.20
N GLU A 176 -5.04 33.80 8.42
CA GLU A 176 -5.03 34.79 9.49
C GLU A 176 -6.18 34.52 10.48
N LYS A 177 -5.81 34.09 11.69
CA LYS A 177 -6.73 33.62 12.74
C LYS A 177 -7.60 32.45 12.26
N LYS A 178 -8.80 32.73 11.75
CA LYS A 178 -9.80 31.74 11.33
C LYS A 178 -10.21 31.88 9.86
N HIS A 179 -9.58 32.78 9.12
CA HIS A 179 -9.92 33.08 7.73
C HIS A 179 -8.65 33.03 6.88
N MET A 180 -8.78 32.66 5.62
CA MET A 180 -7.70 32.85 4.66
C MET A 180 -7.68 34.31 4.20
N ILE A 181 -6.49 34.84 3.94
CA ILE A 181 -6.29 36.23 3.48
C ILE A 181 -6.73 36.43 2.02
N ILE A 182 -6.95 35.35 1.28
CA ILE A 182 -7.37 35.35 -0.13
C ILE A 182 -8.77 34.74 -0.30
N GLY A 183 -9.43 35.09 -1.41
CA GLY A 183 -10.79 34.64 -1.69
C GLY A 183 -10.87 33.19 -2.20
N PRO A 184 -12.06 32.56 -2.19
CA PRO A 184 -12.27 31.28 -2.85
C PRO A 184 -12.43 31.43 -4.36
N ARG A 185 -11.90 30.47 -5.12
CA ARG A 185 -12.34 30.17 -6.48
C ARG A 185 -13.03 28.81 -6.47
N GLU A 186 -14.36 28.84 -6.50
CA GLU A 186 -15.17 27.63 -6.51
C GLU A 186 -15.18 27.03 -7.93
N VAL A 187 -14.86 25.75 -8.01
CA VAL A 187 -14.97 24.94 -9.22
C VAL A 187 -15.81 23.70 -8.93
N LYS A 188 -16.39 23.13 -9.96
CA LYS A 188 -17.10 21.87 -9.79
C LYS A 188 -16.10 20.75 -9.53
N LYS A 189 -16.46 19.82 -8.64
CA LYS A 189 -15.65 18.63 -8.37
C LYS A 189 -15.28 17.83 -9.63
N GLU A 190 -16.16 17.84 -10.63
CA GLU A 190 -15.98 17.13 -11.91
C GLU A 190 -14.89 17.73 -12.83
N ASP A 191 -14.45 18.97 -12.55
CA ASP A 191 -13.48 19.70 -13.37
C ASP A 191 -12.03 19.54 -12.88
N VAL A 192 -11.83 19.17 -11.61
CA VAL A 192 -10.50 19.10 -10.98
C VAL A 192 -10.38 17.96 -9.97
N TYR A 193 -9.27 17.24 -10.05
CA TYR A 193 -9.00 16.10 -9.20
C TYR A 193 -7.56 16.16 -8.71
N GLU A 194 -7.40 16.15 -7.40
CA GLU A 194 -6.12 15.86 -6.77
C GLU A 194 -5.90 14.34 -6.84
N ILE A 195 -4.73 13.89 -7.25
CA ILE A 195 -4.38 12.48 -7.47
C ILE A 195 -3.55 12.00 -6.28
N ASN A 196 -4.24 11.78 -5.16
CA ASN A 196 -3.65 11.33 -3.90
C ASN A 196 -3.79 9.84 -3.64
N THR A 197 -4.58 9.17 -4.47
CA THR A 197 -4.82 7.72 -4.41
C THR A 197 -5.00 7.20 -5.83
N TYR A 198 -4.67 5.92 -6.05
CA TYR A 198 -4.98 5.24 -7.32
C TYR A 198 -6.49 5.29 -7.66
N GLU A 199 -7.36 5.55 -6.67
CA GLU A 199 -8.81 5.76 -6.82
C GLU A 199 -9.16 7.00 -7.63
N GLN A 200 -8.46 8.12 -7.44
CA GLN A 200 -8.70 9.37 -8.19
C GLN A 200 -8.12 9.32 -9.60
N LEU A 201 -7.03 8.56 -9.78
CA LEU A 201 -6.55 8.13 -11.09
C LEU A 201 -7.61 7.30 -11.83
N ARG A 202 -8.29 6.38 -11.14
CA ARG A 202 -9.37 5.54 -11.71
C ARG A 202 -10.68 6.26 -12.01
N GLU A 203 -11.03 7.32 -11.28
CA GLU A 203 -12.21 8.16 -11.60
C GLU A 203 -12.03 8.98 -12.89
N LEU A 204 -10.78 9.28 -13.25
CA LEU A 204 -10.43 10.07 -14.43
C LEU A 204 -10.06 9.24 -15.66
N ASP A 205 -9.51 8.05 -15.40
CA ASP A 205 -9.21 7.04 -16.38
C ASP A 205 -10.41 6.12 -16.65
N SER A 206 -11.62 6.53 -16.21
CA SER A 206 -12.90 5.89 -16.55
C SER A 206 -13.23 5.94 -18.04
N ASP A 207 -12.51 6.75 -18.81
CA ASP A 207 -12.59 6.76 -20.28
C ASP A 207 -11.55 5.81 -20.93
N SER A 208 -10.86 4.95 -20.15
CA SER A 208 -10.20 3.76 -20.69
C SER A 208 -11.26 2.67 -20.94
N ASP A 209 -12.04 2.87 -22.00
CA ASP A 209 -13.18 2.05 -22.44
C ASP A 209 -12.86 0.55 -22.64
N HIS A 210 -11.60 0.13 -22.58
CA HIS A 210 -11.21 -1.27 -22.81
C HIS A 210 -11.15 -2.13 -21.55
N LEU A 211 -10.52 -1.67 -20.46
CA LEU A 211 -10.33 -2.51 -19.26
C LEU A 211 -11.56 -2.54 -18.34
N GLN A 212 -12.31 -1.43 -18.24
CA GLN A 212 -13.54 -1.39 -17.46
C GLN A 212 -14.69 -2.15 -18.13
N SER A 213 -14.81 -2.04 -19.46
CA SER A 213 -15.82 -2.77 -20.23
C SER A 213 -15.64 -4.28 -20.05
N ASP A 214 -14.42 -4.80 -20.22
CA ASP A 214 -14.18 -6.24 -20.10
C ASP A 214 -14.45 -6.80 -18.70
N ILE A 215 -14.08 -6.06 -17.64
CA ILE A 215 -14.32 -6.49 -16.25
C ILE A 215 -15.80 -6.37 -15.88
N ILE A 216 -16.48 -5.29 -16.28
CA ILE A 216 -17.91 -5.11 -16.01
C ILE A 216 -18.72 -6.12 -16.82
N GLN A 217 -18.35 -6.38 -18.08
CA GLN A 217 -18.93 -7.45 -18.90
C GLN A 217 -18.74 -8.81 -18.23
N LEU A 218 -17.54 -9.14 -17.78
CA LEU A 218 -17.28 -10.37 -17.04
C LEU A 218 -18.16 -10.47 -15.78
N ILE A 219 -18.31 -9.39 -15.01
CA ILE A 219 -19.23 -9.36 -13.85
C ILE A 219 -20.68 -9.61 -14.33
N CYS A 220 -21.13 -8.94 -15.39
CA CYS A 220 -22.47 -9.11 -15.93
C CYS A 220 -22.74 -10.54 -16.41
N GLU A 221 -21.75 -11.18 -17.03
CA GLU A 221 -21.80 -12.59 -17.44
C GLU A 221 -21.89 -13.53 -16.24
N ILE A 222 -21.04 -13.32 -15.22
CA ILE A 222 -20.99 -14.16 -14.01
C ILE A 222 -22.30 -14.06 -13.20
N PHE A 223 -22.87 -12.86 -13.08
CA PHE A 223 -24.06 -12.61 -12.27
C PHE A 223 -25.38 -12.67 -13.06
N GLU A 224 -25.30 -12.91 -14.37
CA GLU A 224 -26.42 -12.84 -15.32
C GLU A 224 -27.23 -11.55 -15.09
N CYS A 225 -26.54 -10.40 -15.12
CA CYS A 225 -27.12 -9.09 -14.81
C CYS A 225 -26.80 -8.05 -15.89
N THR A 226 -27.48 -6.91 -15.87
CA THR A 226 -27.12 -5.77 -16.72
C THR A 226 -26.10 -4.88 -16.02
N GLU A 227 -25.36 -4.07 -16.79
CA GLU A 227 -24.39 -3.13 -16.23
C GLU A 227 -25.01 -2.17 -15.20
N THR A 228 -26.28 -1.79 -15.41
CA THR A 228 -27.05 -0.92 -14.48
C THR A 228 -27.31 -1.56 -13.12
N GLU A 229 -27.23 -2.89 -13.00
CA GLU A 229 -27.37 -3.60 -11.72
C GLU A 229 -26.06 -3.65 -10.92
N VAL A 230 -24.91 -3.34 -11.56
CA VAL A 230 -23.60 -3.24 -10.93
C VAL A 230 -23.41 -1.80 -10.46
N THR A 231 -23.47 -1.60 -9.14
CA THR A 231 -23.48 -0.26 -8.51
C THR A 231 -22.49 -0.22 -7.35
N GLU A 232 -22.31 0.95 -6.73
CA GLU A 232 -21.43 1.14 -5.55
C GLU A 232 -20.00 0.55 -5.72
N ILE A 233 -19.45 0.65 -6.95
CA ILE A 233 -18.06 0.26 -7.21
C ILE A 233 -17.15 1.20 -6.42
N LYS A 234 -16.39 0.66 -5.48
CA LYS A 234 -15.42 1.38 -4.65
C LYS A 234 -14.14 0.58 -4.60
N SER A 235 -12.99 1.20 -4.86
CA SER A 235 -11.73 0.48 -4.65
C SER A 235 -11.59 0.08 -3.18
N LEU A 236 -11.00 -1.09 -2.95
CA LEU A 236 -10.50 -1.47 -1.64
C LEU A 236 -8.99 -1.24 -1.66
N LYS A 237 -8.40 -1.04 -0.47
CA LYS A 237 -6.96 -0.84 -0.28
C LYS A 237 -6.12 -1.70 -1.23
N LYS A 238 -5.05 -1.13 -1.78
CA LYS A 238 -4.05 -1.86 -2.58
C LYS A 238 -3.28 -2.82 -1.65
N GLY A 239 -3.49 -4.13 -1.82
CA GLY A 239 -2.66 -5.16 -1.17
C GLY A 239 -1.27 -5.22 -1.82
N MET A 240 -0.34 -5.97 -1.22
CA MET A 240 1.05 -6.08 -1.71
C MET A 240 1.17 -6.75 -3.10
N THR A 241 0.14 -7.50 -3.49
CA THR A 241 0.12 -8.41 -4.65
C THR A 241 -1.13 -8.28 -5.53
N ASN A 242 -2.17 -7.56 -5.08
CA ASN A 242 -3.45 -7.53 -5.80
C ASN A 242 -4.12 -6.15 -5.78
N ARG A 243 -4.84 -5.84 -6.88
CA ARG A 243 -5.76 -4.70 -6.99
C ARG A 243 -7.17 -5.21 -6.69
N SER A 244 -7.78 -4.73 -5.61
CA SER A 244 -9.12 -5.16 -5.21
C SER A 244 -10.11 -4.00 -5.26
N PHE A 245 -11.35 -4.25 -5.66
CA PHE A 245 -12.45 -3.30 -5.52
C PHE A 245 -13.71 -4.01 -5.05
N ARG A 246 -14.49 -3.30 -4.25
CA ARG A 246 -15.82 -3.72 -3.85
C ARG A 246 -16.82 -3.21 -4.89
N PHE A 247 -17.86 -3.98 -5.16
CA PHE A 247 -19.02 -3.53 -5.90
C PHE A 247 -20.28 -4.12 -5.28
N ARG A 248 -21.43 -3.59 -5.66
CA ARG A 248 -22.74 -4.12 -5.32
C ARG A 248 -23.39 -4.63 -6.59
N CYS A 249 -23.90 -5.85 -6.55
CA CYS A 249 -24.78 -6.36 -7.59
C CYS A 249 -26.09 -6.77 -6.93
N ARG A 250 -27.19 -6.14 -7.34
CA ARG A 250 -28.52 -6.25 -6.72
C ARG A 250 -28.46 -5.89 -5.22
N ASP A 251 -28.74 -6.85 -4.34
CA ASP A 251 -28.85 -6.64 -2.88
C ASP A 251 -27.59 -7.07 -2.10
N LYS A 252 -26.55 -7.53 -2.78
CA LYS A 252 -25.32 -8.03 -2.15
C LYS A 252 -24.09 -7.26 -2.60
N ARG A 253 -23.10 -7.18 -1.72
CA ARG A 253 -21.77 -6.64 -2.01
C ARG A 253 -20.77 -7.76 -2.27
N TYR A 254 -19.83 -7.49 -3.15
CA TYR A 254 -18.81 -8.42 -3.62
C TYR A 254 -17.46 -7.72 -3.70
N ILE A 255 -16.38 -8.49 -3.66
CA ILE A 255 -15.02 -8.03 -3.90
C ILE A 255 -14.54 -8.66 -5.21
N MET A 256 -14.13 -7.84 -6.16
CA MET A 256 -13.34 -8.25 -7.30
C MET A 256 -11.87 -8.04 -6.98
N ARG A 257 -11.06 -9.07 -7.21
CA ARG A 257 -9.62 -9.07 -7.05
C ARG A 257 -8.96 -9.36 -8.40
N ILE A 258 -8.05 -8.49 -8.77
CA ILE A 258 -7.27 -8.54 -10.00
C ILE A 258 -5.79 -8.65 -9.60
N PRO A 259 -5.06 -9.65 -10.11
CA PRO A 259 -3.61 -9.74 -9.93
C PRO A 259 -2.89 -8.43 -10.25
N GLY A 260 -1.92 -8.06 -9.42
CA GLY A 260 -1.04 -6.92 -9.72
C GLY A 260 -0.11 -7.22 -10.90
N GLU A 261 0.23 -6.20 -11.68
CA GLU A 261 1.25 -6.32 -12.74
C GLU A 261 2.58 -6.86 -12.17
N GLY A 262 3.21 -7.78 -12.91
CA GLY A 262 4.48 -8.40 -12.51
C GLY A 262 4.39 -9.49 -11.42
N THR A 263 3.19 -9.78 -10.91
CA THR A 263 3.01 -10.82 -9.88
C THR A 263 3.07 -12.25 -10.40
N ASP A 264 3.04 -12.45 -11.72
CA ASP A 264 3.15 -13.78 -12.36
C ASP A 264 4.48 -14.47 -12.07
N LYS A 265 5.52 -13.69 -11.73
CA LYS A 265 6.80 -14.23 -11.26
C LYS A 265 6.65 -14.82 -9.85
N MET A 266 5.80 -14.25 -9.01
CA MET A 266 5.71 -14.62 -7.59
C MET A 266 4.60 -15.64 -7.30
N ILE A 267 3.51 -15.60 -8.06
CA ILE A 267 2.28 -16.35 -7.76
C ILE A 267 1.87 -17.16 -8.97
N ASN A 268 1.66 -18.46 -8.75
CA ASN A 268 1.15 -19.36 -9.77
C ASN A 268 -0.39 -19.46 -9.68
N ARG A 269 -1.08 -18.90 -10.66
CA ARG A 269 -2.55 -18.83 -10.69
C ARG A 269 -3.25 -20.18 -10.75
N LYS A 270 -2.62 -21.18 -11.38
CA LYS A 270 -3.14 -22.55 -11.41
C LYS A 270 -3.03 -23.22 -10.04
N ASN A 271 -1.95 -22.94 -9.31
CA ASN A 271 -1.79 -23.41 -7.93
C ASN A 271 -2.83 -22.74 -7.00
N GLU A 272 -3.01 -21.42 -7.10
CA GLU A 272 -4.03 -20.68 -6.34
C GLU A 272 -5.43 -21.25 -6.61
N TYR A 273 -5.79 -21.47 -7.88
CA TYR A 273 -7.06 -22.08 -8.27
C TYR A 273 -7.27 -23.47 -7.66
N ALA A 274 -6.27 -24.35 -7.74
CA ALA A 274 -6.33 -25.70 -7.16
C ALA A 274 -6.52 -25.69 -5.63
N VAL A 275 -5.97 -24.69 -4.94
CA VAL A 275 -6.23 -24.48 -3.50
C VAL A 275 -7.68 -24.13 -3.27
N TYR A 276 -8.24 -23.17 -4.00
CA TYR A 276 -9.64 -22.79 -3.82
C TYR A 276 -10.63 -23.90 -4.20
N GLU A 277 -10.32 -24.73 -5.20
CA GLU A 277 -11.07 -25.96 -5.46
C GLU A 277 -11.03 -26.91 -4.26
N CYS A 278 -9.85 -27.11 -3.67
CA CYS A 278 -9.67 -27.93 -2.47
C CYS A 278 -10.44 -27.38 -1.26
N LEU A 279 -10.54 -26.06 -1.11
CA LEU A 279 -11.26 -25.40 0.00
C LEU A 279 -12.78 -25.31 -0.23
N SER A 280 -13.25 -25.52 -1.45
CA SER A 280 -14.66 -25.42 -1.81
C SER A 280 -15.55 -26.31 -0.93
N GLY A 281 -16.66 -25.74 -0.45
CA GLY A 281 -17.64 -26.40 0.42
C GLY A 281 -17.20 -26.62 1.88
N LYS A 282 -16.01 -26.17 2.29
CA LYS A 282 -15.47 -26.42 3.64
C LYS A 282 -15.66 -25.25 4.62
N ASN A 283 -16.24 -24.14 4.17
CA ASN A 283 -16.44 -22.92 4.96
C ASN A 283 -15.15 -22.39 5.61
N ILE A 284 -14.01 -22.52 4.91
CA ILE A 284 -12.70 -22.07 5.41
C ILE A 284 -12.40 -20.62 5.00
N THR A 285 -12.77 -20.28 3.77
CA THR A 285 -12.47 -18.99 3.13
C THR A 285 -13.76 -18.23 2.83
N ASP A 286 -13.64 -16.98 2.40
CA ASP A 286 -14.79 -16.18 2.01
C ASP A 286 -15.52 -16.82 0.81
N PRO A 287 -16.86 -16.71 0.72
CA PRO A 287 -17.61 -17.37 -0.34
C PRO A 287 -17.15 -16.91 -1.74
N ILE A 288 -16.68 -17.86 -2.54
CA ILE A 288 -16.15 -17.58 -3.89
C ILE A 288 -17.30 -17.65 -4.88
N VAL A 289 -17.48 -16.58 -5.63
CA VAL A 289 -18.43 -16.52 -6.74
C VAL A 289 -17.75 -16.92 -8.05
N TYR A 290 -16.51 -16.47 -8.25
CA TYR A 290 -15.76 -16.72 -9.46
C TYR A 290 -14.25 -16.74 -9.16
N ILE A 291 -13.51 -17.61 -9.86
CA ILE A 291 -12.07 -17.57 -9.89
C ILE A 291 -11.56 -18.15 -11.22
N SER A 292 -10.58 -17.49 -11.82
CA SER A 292 -10.02 -17.86 -13.12
C SER A 292 -8.56 -18.34 -12.98
N PRO A 293 -8.23 -19.58 -13.42
CA PRO A 293 -6.85 -20.07 -13.41
C PRO A 293 -5.96 -19.41 -14.48
N GLU A 294 -6.55 -18.76 -15.49
CA GLU A 294 -5.82 -18.21 -16.64
C GLU A 294 -5.34 -16.78 -16.39
N ASN A 295 -6.21 -15.92 -15.84
CA ASN A 295 -5.89 -14.51 -15.57
C ASN A 295 -5.88 -14.16 -14.07
N GLY A 296 -6.16 -15.11 -13.18
CA GLY A 296 -6.15 -14.93 -11.73
C GLY A 296 -7.26 -14.03 -11.17
N TYR A 297 -8.24 -13.66 -12.00
CA TYR A 297 -9.37 -12.84 -11.54
C TYR A 297 -10.22 -13.63 -10.56
N LYS A 298 -10.66 -12.98 -9.49
CA LYS A 298 -11.43 -13.62 -8.43
C LYS A 298 -12.53 -12.68 -7.92
N ILE A 299 -13.74 -13.21 -7.80
CA ILE A 299 -14.88 -12.52 -7.17
C ILE A 299 -15.32 -13.30 -5.94
N THR A 300 -15.41 -12.63 -4.80
CA THR A 300 -15.91 -13.19 -3.54
C THR A 300 -17.04 -12.34 -2.96
N GLU A 301 -17.86 -12.94 -2.09
CA GLU A 301 -18.85 -12.19 -1.32
C GLU A 301 -18.17 -11.25 -0.31
N TYR A 302 -18.61 -10.00 -0.22
CA TYR A 302 -18.13 -9.07 0.80
C TYR A 302 -18.80 -9.40 2.13
N ILE A 303 -18.00 -9.79 3.12
CA ILE A 303 -18.51 -10.12 4.46
C ILE A 303 -18.65 -8.83 5.27
N GLU A 304 -19.89 -8.40 5.49
CA GLU A 304 -20.21 -7.22 6.32
C GLU A 304 -19.89 -7.48 7.80
N ASP A 305 -19.57 -6.40 8.53
CA ASP A 305 -19.38 -6.39 9.99
C ASP A 305 -18.34 -7.39 10.52
N VAL A 306 -17.24 -7.58 9.77
CA VAL A 306 -16.09 -8.39 10.21
C VAL A 306 -15.09 -7.58 11.01
N ASN A 307 -14.48 -8.21 12.00
CA ASN A 307 -13.27 -7.73 12.65
C ASN A 307 -12.07 -8.53 12.16
N VAL A 308 -10.94 -7.88 11.96
CA VAL A 308 -9.67 -8.56 11.70
C VAL A 308 -9.09 -9.04 13.03
N CYS A 309 -8.34 -10.15 13.03
CA CYS A 309 -7.61 -10.59 14.23
C CYS A 309 -6.67 -9.49 14.72
N ASP A 310 -6.86 -9.05 15.96
CA ASP A 310 -5.91 -8.17 16.65
C ASP A 310 -4.82 -9.01 17.31
N SER A 311 -3.57 -8.87 16.83
CA SER A 311 -2.41 -9.61 17.35
C SER A 311 -2.05 -9.24 18.79
N GLU A 312 -2.51 -8.10 19.30
CA GLU A 312 -2.28 -7.70 20.69
C GLU A 312 -3.36 -8.23 21.64
N LYS A 313 -4.47 -8.75 21.11
CA LYS A 313 -5.61 -9.25 21.87
C LYS A 313 -5.53 -10.78 22.05
N PRO A 314 -5.23 -11.29 23.26
CA PRO A 314 -5.01 -12.73 23.47
C PRO A 314 -6.24 -13.60 23.12
N ALA A 315 -7.45 -13.06 23.23
CA ALA A 315 -8.67 -13.78 22.87
C ALA A 315 -8.73 -14.06 21.35
N ASP A 316 -8.36 -13.08 20.53
CA ASP A 316 -8.40 -13.20 19.08
C ASP A 316 -7.32 -14.18 18.60
N VAL A 317 -6.10 -14.03 19.13
CA VAL A 317 -4.97 -14.94 18.87
C VAL A 317 -5.35 -16.39 19.24
N LYS A 318 -6.00 -16.59 20.40
CA LYS A 318 -6.44 -17.93 20.83
C LYS A 318 -7.46 -18.54 19.89
N CYS A 319 -8.47 -17.77 19.47
CA CYS A 319 -9.46 -18.23 18.50
C CYS A 319 -8.82 -18.55 17.14
N CYS A 320 -7.93 -17.70 16.64
CA CYS A 320 -7.26 -17.91 15.36
C CYS A 320 -6.31 -19.11 15.37
N MET A 321 -5.55 -19.33 16.45
CA MET A 321 -4.69 -20.50 16.57
C MET A 321 -5.48 -21.81 16.71
N ALA A 322 -6.61 -21.79 17.44
CA ALA A 322 -7.49 -22.96 17.51
C ALA A 322 -8.09 -23.27 16.13
N TYR A 323 -8.52 -22.25 15.38
CA TYR A 323 -8.99 -22.39 14.02
C TYR A 323 -7.91 -22.95 13.08
N LEU A 324 -6.71 -22.36 13.13
CA LEU A 324 -5.58 -22.76 12.29
C LEU A 324 -5.17 -24.22 12.57
N ARG A 325 -5.16 -24.65 13.84
CA ARG A 325 -4.93 -26.05 14.19
C ARG A 325 -6.01 -26.96 13.62
N ASN A 326 -7.30 -26.62 13.80
CA ASN A 326 -8.39 -27.42 13.25
C ASN A 326 -8.26 -27.54 11.72
N PHE A 327 -7.89 -26.46 11.04
CA PHE A 327 -7.60 -26.46 9.60
C PHE A 327 -6.46 -27.44 9.26
N HIS A 328 -5.34 -27.39 9.98
CA HIS A 328 -4.21 -28.32 9.79
C HIS A 328 -4.60 -29.79 10.02
N GLU A 329 -5.50 -30.07 10.97
CA GLU A 329 -6.01 -31.41 11.27
C GLU A 329 -6.92 -31.97 10.17
N MET A 330 -7.47 -31.12 9.30
CA MET A 330 -8.24 -31.56 8.11
C MET A 330 -7.35 -32.30 7.10
N ASN A 331 -6.02 -32.15 7.19
CA ASN A 331 -5.03 -32.83 6.34
C ASN A 331 -5.33 -32.70 4.83
N LEU A 332 -5.80 -31.53 4.40
CA LEU A 332 -6.12 -31.26 3.00
C LEU A 332 -4.86 -31.36 2.13
N GLN A 333 -5.03 -31.79 0.88
CA GLN A 333 -3.93 -32.05 -0.04
C GLN A 333 -4.14 -31.33 -1.36
N VAL A 334 -3.07 -30.76 -1.91
CA VAL A 334 -2.96 -30.23 -3.26
C VAL A 334 -1.67 -30.75 -3.92
N SER A 335 -1.52 -30.60 -5.23
CA SER A 335 -0.40 -31.21 -5.97
C SER A 335 0.93 -30.48 -5.84
N HIS A 336 0.93 -29.20 -5.43
CA HIS A 336 2.15 -28.39 -5.34
C HIS A 336 2.62 -28.18 -3.91
N THR A 337 3.92 -28.06 -3.74
CA THR A 337 4.60 -27.81 -2.47
C THR A 337 5.10 -26.38 -2.40
N PHE A 338 5.26 -25.85 -1.19
CA PHE A 338 5.95 -24.58 -0.97
C PHE A 338 7.31 -24.84 -0.32
N ASP A 339 8.39 -25.04 -1.10
CA ASP A 339 9.72 -25.30 -0.53
C ASP A 339 10.40 -23.98 -0.11
N LEU A 340 10.70 -23.85 1.18
CA LEU A 340 11.28 -22.62 1.75
C LEU A 340 12.65 -22.27 1.16
N PHE A 341 13.50 -23.26 0.87
CA PHE A 341 14.85 -23.01 0.38
C PHE A 341 14.82 -22.70 -1.12
N GLU A 342 14.01 -23.41 -1.90
CA GLU A 342 13.80 -23.07 -3.31
C GLU A 342 13.23 -21.66 -3.45
N GLN A 343 12.32 -21.23 -2.58
CA GLN A 343 11.79 -19.86 -2.58
C GLN A 343 12.84 -18.81 -2.19
N ILE A 344 13.73 -19.10 -1.24
CA ILE A 344 14.88 -18.22 -0.92
C ILE A 344 15.77 -18.03 -2.15
N GLU A 345 16.13 -19.12 -2.83
CA GLU A 345 16.94 -19.06 -4.06
C GLU A 345 16.18 -18.37 -5.20
N TYR A 346 14.88 -18.59 -5.31
CA TYR A 346 14.03 -17.97 -6.31
C TYR A 346 14.04 -16.44 -6.16
N TYR A 347 13.72 -15.92 -4.98
CA TYR A 347 13.74 -14.48 -4.73
C TYR A 347 15.13 -13.86 -4.92
N GLU A 348 16.19 -14.57 -4.54
CA GLU A 348 17.57 -14.13 -4.81
C GLU A 348 17.88 -14.07 -6.31
N SER A 349 17.40 -15.04 -7.09
CA SER A 349 17.55 -15.04 -8.55
C SER A 349 16.88 -13.84 -9.23
N LEU A 350 15.83 -13.29 -8.61
CA LEU A 350 15.12 -12.11 -9.11
C LEU A 350 15.89 -10.80 -8.89
N TRP A 351 16.97 -10.80 -8.10
CA TRP A 351 17.80 -9.60 -7.89
C TRP A 351 18.67 -9.26 -9.10
N GLY A 352 18.84 -10.18 -10.05
CA GLY A 352 19.67 -9.97 -11.23
C GLY A 352 21.14 -9.77 -10.87
N ASN A 353 21.70 -8.60 -11.19
CA ASN A 353 23.09 -8.24 -10.89
C ASN A 353 23.25 -7.46 -9.57
N GLU A 354 22.15 -7.12 -8.91
CA GLU A 354 22.17 -6.40 -7.65
C GLU A 354 22.65 -7.31 -6.51
N ILE A 355 23.38 -6.72 -5.57
CA ILE A 355 23.77 -7.42 -4.34
C ILE A 355 22.82 -7.05 -3.20
N SER A 356 22.74 -7.94 -2.21
CA SER A 356 21.97 -7.69 -0.99
C SER A 356 22.35 -6.37 -0.32
N ALA A 357 21.35 -5.63 0.15
CA ALA A 357 21.53 -4.44 0.97
C ALA A 357 22.21 -4.77 2.33
N TYR A 358 22.12 -6.02 2.78
CA TYR A 358 22.72 -6.49 4.02
C TYR A 358 24.15 -7.00 3.75
N ARG A 359 25.15 -6.26 4.25
CA ARG A 359 26.57 -6.60 4.09
C ARG A 359 26.96 -8.00 4.54
N ASP A 360 26.23 -8.57 5.51
CA ASP A 360 26.48 -9.90 6.06
C ASP A 360 25.55 -10.98 5.51
N TYR A 361 24.80 -10.70 4.44
CA TYR A 361 23.80 -11.59 3.84
C TYR A 361 24.32 -13.02 3.59
N LEU A 362 25.43 -13.17 2.86
CA LEU A 362 26.00 -14.49 2.56
C LEU A 362 26.34 -15.30 3.82
N GLY A 363 26.81 -14.61 4.87
CA GLY A 363 27.09 -15.23 6.16
C GLY A 363 25.82 -15.63 6.91
N THR A 364 24.76 -14.83 6.82
CA THR A 364 23.43 -15.14 7.38
C THR A 364 22.79 -16.29 6.62
N LYS A 365 22.75 -16.25 5.29
CA LYS A 365 22.25 -17.33 4.42
C LYS A 365 22.90 -18.67 4.77
N LYS A 366 24.23 -18.72 4.85
CA LYS A 366 24.95 -19.95 5.23
C LYS A 366 24.47 -20.51 6.57
N LYS A 367 24.30 -19.67 7.59
CA LYS A 367 23.79 -20.07 8.91
C LYS A 367 22.35 -20.59 8.84
N ILE A 368 21.47 -19.94 8.09
CA ILE A 368 20.10 -20.41 7.89
C ILE A 368 20.07 -21.79 7.23
N TYR A 369 20.94 -22.02 6.25
CA TYR A 369 21.10 -23.33 5.60
C TYR A 369 21.59 -24.44 6.55
N GLU A 370 22.34 -24.11 7.60
CA GLU A 370 22.73 -25.10 8.62
C GLU A 370 21.51 -25.65 9.40
N LEU A 371 20.44 -24.87 9.53
CA LEU A 371 19.20 -25.29 10.22
C LEU A 371 18.43 -26.37 9.45
N LYS A 372 18.66 -26.49 8.13
CA LYS A 372 18.00 -27.48 7.27
C LYS A 372 18.19 -28.90 7.79
N ARG A 373 19.42 -29.25 8.20
CA ARG A 373 19.75 -30.59 8.72
C ARG A 373 18.91 -30.98 9.93
N TYR A 374 18.69 -30.02 10.84
CA TYR A 374 17.88 -30.26 12.02
C TYR A 374 16.41 -30.48 11.67
N ILE A 375 15.84 -29.63 10.79
CA ILE A 375 14.44 -29.75 10.34
C ILE A 375 14.21 -31.07 9.59
N ASP A 376 15.12 -31.46 8.71
CA ASP A 376 14.98 -32.65 7.84
C ASP A 376 14.75 -33.93 8.66
N VAL A 377 15.41 -34.06 9.82
CA VAL A 377 15.28 -35.23 10.70
C VAL A 377 14.14 -35.14 11.71
N GLN A 378 13.47 -33.99 11.85
CA GLN A 378 12.30 -33.87 12.72
C GLN A 378 11.04 -34.45 12.06
N PRO A 379 10.09 -35.00 12.85
CA PRO A 379 8.78 -35.37 12.34
C PRO A 379 8.06 -34.12 11.81
N LYS A 380 7.43 -34.27 10.65
CA LYS A 380 6.65 -33.22 9.96
C LYS A 380 5.23 -33.69 9.75
N GLN A 381 4.27 -32.80 9.93
CA GLN A 381 2.91 -33.01 9.47
C GLN A 381 2.76 -32.19 8.19
N ILE A 382 2.77 -32.87 7.04
CA ILE A 382 2.63 -32.22 5.74
C ILE A 382 1.14 -32.15 5.37
N SER A 383 0.63 -30.94 5.27
CA SER A 383 -0.74 -30.64 4.86
C SER A 383 -0.73 -29.38 3.99
N LEU A 384 -1.86 -29.06 3.37
CA LEU A 384 -2.09 -27.72 2.83
C LEU A 384 -1.89 -26.71 3.98
N THR A 385 -0.96 -25.79 3.77
CA THR A 385 -0.65 -24.66 4.66
C THR A 385 -0.97 -23.36 3.94
N HIS A 386 -1.34 -22.34 4.70
CA HIS A 386 -1.65 -21.03 4.15
C HIS A 386 -0.40 -20.30 3.65
N ILE A 387 0.75 -20.49 4.31
CA ILE A 387 2.03 -19.83 4.06
C ILE A 387 2.03 -18.31 4.32
N ASP A 388 0.86 -17.67 4.33
CA ASP A 388 0.68 -16.25 4.66
C ASP A 388 -0.38 -16.06 5.77
N ALA A 389 -0.33 -16.87 6.83
CA ALA A 389 -1.31 -16.87 7.92
C ALA A 389 -1.14 -15.64 8.85
N VAL A 390 -1.25 -14.44 8.29
CA VAL A 390 -1.09 -13.16 9.00
C VAL A 390 -2.41 -12.73 9.62
N CYS A 391 -2.34 -11.90 10.67
CA CYS A 391 -3.54 -11.49 11.41
C CYS A 391 -4.61 -10.84 10.51
N ASP A 392 -4.17 -10.07 9.51
CA ASP A 392 -5.03 -9.41 8.52
C ASP A 392 -5.88 -10.37 7.69
N ASN A 393 -5.44 -11.63 7.54
CA ASN A 393 -6.11 -12.65 6.75
C ASN A 393 -7.15 -13.46 7.58
N PHE A 394 -7.25 -13.24 8.89
CA PHE A 394 -8.28 -13.83 9.74
C PHE A 394 -9.44 -12.86 9.94
N LEU A 395 -10.53 -13.10 9.21
CA LEU A 395 -11.77 -12.34 9.38
C LEU A 395 -12.66 -13.01 10.42
N ILE A 396 -12.87 -12.34 11.55
CA ILE A 396 -13.68 -12.81 12.67
C ILE A 396 -15.06 -12.14 12.60
N LYS A 397 -16.11 -12.97 12.51
CA LYS A 397 -17.50 -12.54 12.55
C LYS A 397 -18.28 -13.42 13.50
N ASP A 398 -18.75 -12.82 14.59
CA ASP A 398 -19.37 -13.54 15.70
C ASP A 398 -18.45 -14.70 16.16
N ASP A 399 -18.93 -15.94 16.09
CA ASP A 399 -18.16 -17.15 16.42
C ASP A 399 -17.51 -17.84 15.19
N ARG A 400 -17.50 -17.18 14.02
CA ARG A 400 -16.94 -17.72 12.78
C ARG A 400 -15.66 -16.99 12.37
N ILE A 401 -14.74 -17.76 11.82
CA ILE A 401 -13.49 -17.26 11.24
C ILE A 401 -13.47 -17.64 9.77
N TYR A 402 -13.15 -16.67 8.92
CA TYR A 402 -12.81 -16.89 7.52
C TYR A 402 -11.34 -16.58 7.36
N LEU A 403 -10.57 -17.57 6.88
CA LEU A 403 -9.17 -17.39 6.51
C LEU A 403 -9.11 -17.12 5.01
N ILE A 404 -8.63 -15.94 4.65
CA ILE A 404 -8.64 -15.43 3.27
C ILE A 404 -7.22 -15.30 2.72
N ASP A 405 -7.11 -15.08 1.42
CA ASP A 405 -5.84 -14.80 0.72
C ASP A 405 -4.84 -15.97 0.58
N TRP A 406 -5.31 -17.06 -0.05
CA TRP A 406 -4.56 -18.31 -0.24
C TRP A 406 -3.53 -18.31 -1.38
N GLU A 407 -3.02 -17.16 -1.82
CA GLU A 407 -2.19 -17.08 -3.04
C GLU A 407 -0.80 -17.76 -2.92
N TYR A 408 -0.26 -17.84 -1.70
CA TYR A 408 1.01 -18.51 -1.39
C TYR A 408 0.84 -19.96 -0.91
N ALA A 409 -0.40 -20.40 -0.73
CA ALA A 409 -0.69 -21.66 -0.08
C ALA A 409 -0.16 -22.86 -0.88
N GLY A 410 0.28 -23.89 -0.16
CA GLY A 410 0.86 -25.10 -0.74
C GLY A 410 1.15 -26.15 0.32
N MET A 411 1.59 -27.33 -0.12
CA MET A 411 1.97 -28.42 0.79
C MET A 411 3.27 -28.08 1.53
N GLN A 412 3.21 -28.05 2.87
CA GLN A 412 4.35 -27.80 3.75
C GLN A 412 4.07 -28.37 5.16
N ASP A 413 5.09 -28.39 6.03
CA ASP A 413 4.93 -28.62 7.46
C ASP A 413 4.04 -27.54 8.08
N VAL A 414 2.94 -27.96 8.71
CA VAL A 414 1.93 -27.07 9.31
C VAL A 414 2.48 -26.11 10.37
N HIS A 415 3.65 -26.41 10.92
CA HIS A 415 4.34 -25.52 11.86
C HIS A 415 4.87 -24.24 11.21
N VAL A 416 4.97 -24.19 9.88
CA VAL A 416 5.34 -22.97 9.14
C VAL A 416 4.29 -21.88 9.34
N ASP A 417 3.00 -22.19 9.32
CA ASP A 417 1.95 -21.17 9.50
C ASP A 417 2.00 -20.51 10.90
N ILE A 418 2.46 -21.23 11.92
CA ILE A 418 2.71 -20.67 13.26
C ILE A 418 3.88 -19.67 13.21
N ALA A 419 4.97 -20.04 12.51
CA ALA A 419 6.11 -19.14 12.32
C ALA A 419 5.72 -17.90 11.51
N MET A 420 4.88 -18.07 10.50
CA MET A 420 4.35 -16.99 9.66
C MET A 420 3.51 -16.00 10.45
N PHE A 421 2.55 -16.48 11.25
CA PHE A 421 1.78 -15.62 12.14
C PHE A 421 2.69 -14.81 13.07
N ALA A 422 3.66 -15.48 13.70
CA ALA A 422 4.60 -14.86 14.64
C ALA A 422 5.43 -13.71 14.02
N ILE A 423 6.04 -13.93 12.85
CA ILE A 423 6.94 -12.94 12.24
C ILE A 423 6.19 -11.73 11.66
N TYR A 424 4.93 -11.90 11.26
CA TYR A 424 4.08 -10.80 10.80
C TYR A 424 3.48 -10.00 11.95
N ALA A 425 3.13 -10.67 13.06
CA ALA A 425 2.70 -10.02 14.29
C ALA A 425 3.85 -9.27 15.02
N MET A 426 5.07 -9.31 14.48
CA MET A 426 6.26 -8.67 15.04
C MET A 426 6.61 -9.11 16.48
N TYR A 427 6.16 -10.31 16.84
CA TYR A 427 6.31 -10.86 18.18
C TYR A 427 7.78 -11.05 18.59
N ASP A 428 8.05 -10.78 19.87
CA ASP A 428 9.30 -11.19 20.50
C ASP A 428 9.29 -12.68 20.87
N ARG A 429 10.42 -13.17 21.40
CA ARG A 429 10.56 -14.58 21.80
C ARG A 429 9.48 -15.03 22.81
N LYS A 430 9.13 -14.18 23.77
CA LYS A 430 8.17 -14.53 24.82
C LYS A 430 6.76 -14.66 24.24
N GLN A 431 6.37 -13.74 23.37
CA GLN A 431 5.10 -13.79 22.66
C GLN A 431 5.04 -15.00 21.71
N ILE A 432 6.14 -15.33 21.05
CA ILE A 432 6.25 -16.53 20.21
C ILE A 432 6.08 -17.81 21.03
N ASP A 433 6.70 -17.89 22.21
CA ASP A 433 6.54 -19.03 23.11
C ASP A 433 5.08 -19.20 23.55
N GLU A 434 4.39 -18.09 23.86
CA GLU A 434 2.98 -18.10 24.19
C GLU A 434 2.11 -18.53 22.99
N LEU A 435 2.39 -18.04 21.79
CA LEU A 435 1.69 -18.43 20.57
C LEU A 435 1.79 -19.94 20.31
N ILE A 436 2.99 -20.52 20.47
CA ILE A 436 3.22 -21.96 20.34
C ILE A 436 2.42 -22.70 21.42
N ILE A 437 2.44 -22.24 22.67
CA ILE A 437 1.67 -22.84 23.76
C ILE A 437 0.17 -22.83 23.45
N ILE A 438 -0.35 -21.73 22.92
CA ILE A 438 -1.76 -21.59 22.53
C ILE A 438 -2.13 -22.62 21.45
N TYR A 439 -1.33 -22.71 20.38
CA TYR A 439 -1.58 -23.66 19.28
C TYR A 439 -1.58 -25.12 19.77
N PHE A 440 -0.64 -25.50 20.64
CA PHE A 440 -0.52 -26.86 21.16
C PHE A 440 -1.34 -27.12 22.45
N GLU A 441 -2.21 -26.20 22.87
CA GLU A 441 -2.96 -26.29 24.13
C GLU A 441 -2.09 -26.64 25.35
N GLY A 442 -0.91 -26.03 25.43
CA GLY A 442 0.04 -26.19 26.53
C GLY A 442 0.94 -27.41 26.47
N LYS A 443 0.83 -28.28 25.46
CA LYS A 443 1.62 -29.50 25.33
C LYS A 443 2.51 -29.49 24.09
N VAL A 444 3.70 -28.88 24.20
CA VAL A 444 4.68 -28.87 23.11
C VAL A 444 6.00 -29.50 23.55
N GLU A 445 6.47 -30.48 22.78
CA GLU A 445 7.78 -31.08 23.00
C GLU A 445 8.90 -30.07 22.69
N PRO A 446 10.02 -30.08 23.46
CA PRO A 446 11.13 -29.17 23.21
C PRO A 446 11.64 -29.18 21.76
N LYS A 447 11.75 -30.36 21.14
CA LYS A 447 12.17 -30.51 19.74
C LYS A 447 11.22 -29.85 18.74
N VAL A 448 9.91 -29.91 18.99
CA VAL A 448 8.91 -29.25 18.16
C VAL A 448 9.03 -27.73 18.26
N ARG A 449 9.24 -27.20 19.47
CA ARG A 449 9.49 -25.77 19.69
C ARG A 449 10.75 -25.31 18.95
N ILE A 450 11.86 -26.05 19.06
CA ILE A 450 13.09 -25.74 18.33
C ILE A 450 12.86 -25.79 16.80
N LYS A 451 12.08 -26.75 16.30
CA LYS A 451 11.71 -26.81 14.87
C LYS A 451 10.97 -25.55 14.43
N ILE A 452 10.02 -25.06 15.22
CA ILE A 452 9.29 -23.80 14.93
C ILE A 452 10.24 -22.60 14.95
N TYR A 453 11.17 -22.54 15.90
CA TYR A 453 12.22 -21.50 15.90
C TYR A 453 13.09 -21.55 14.65
N CYS A 454 13.41 -22.74 14.13
CA CYS A 454 14.10 -22.87 12.85
C CYS A 454 13.26 -22.30 11.70
N TYR A 455 11.95 -22.58 11.66
CA TYR A 455 11.06 -22.00 10.65
C TYR A 455 10.98 -20.48 10.76
N ILE A 456 10.92 -19.90 11.96
CA ILE A 456 10.96 -18.44 12.16
C ILE A 456 12.24 -17.85 11.56
N ALA A 457 13.39 -18.49 11.79
CA ALA A 457 14.66 -18.02 11.24
C ALA A 457 14.71 -18.13 9.70
N ILE A 458 14.21 -19.22 9.13
CA ILE A 458 14.18 -19.47 7.68
C ILE A 458 13.21 -18.52 6.98
N CYS A 459 11.97 -18.43 7.47
CA CYS A 459 10.96 -17.51 6.94
C CYS A 459 11.41 -16.06 7.07
N GLY A 460 12.08 -15.68 8.16
CA GLY A 460 12.69 -14.35 8.29
C GLY A 460 13.69 -14.03 7.18
N LEU A 461 14.50 -15.00 6.73
CA LEU A 461 15.39 -14.81 5.57
C LEU A 461 14.60 -14.77 4.26
N LEU A 462 13.63 -15.68 4.07
CA LEU A 462 12.79 -15.75 2.88
C LEU A 462 12.07 -14.42 2.60
N TRP A 463 11.39 -13.87 3.60
CA TRP A 463 10.65 -12.61 3.45
C TRP A 463 11.56 -11.38 3.44
N SER A 464 12.76 -11.47 4.04
CA SER A 464 13.82 -10.48 3.80
C SER A 464 14.24 -10.47 2.33
N ASN A 465 14.36 -11.63 1.68
CA ASN A 465 14.72 -11.71 0.27
C ASN A 465 13.60 -11.21 -0.65
N TRP A 466 12.35 -11.52 -0.30
CA TRP A 466 11.19 -10.93 -0.95
C TRP A 466 11.21 -9.41 -0.85
N CYS A 467 11.51 -8.85 0.34
CA CYS A 467 11.66 -7.40 0.53
C CYS A 467 12.79 -6.81 -0.32
N GLU A 468 13.92 -7.50 -0.46
CA GLU A 468 15.03 -7.05 -1.29
C GLU A 468 14.66 -7.00 -2.77
N TYR A 469 13.97 -8.02 -3.26
CA TYR A 469 13.46 -7.99 -4.63
C TYR A 469 12.47 -6.83 -4.82
N LYS A 470 11.55 -6.62 -3.88
CA LYS A 470 10.61 -5.49 -3.96
C LYS A 470 11.33 -4.14 -3.90
N ARG A 471 12.39 -4.01 -3.10
CA ARG A 471 13.26 -2.83 -3.05
C ARG A 471 13.93 -2.56 -4.39
N ILE A 472 14.35 -3.59 -5.10
CA ILE A 472 14.91 -3.48 -6.46
C ILE A 472 13.84 -3.00 -7.45
N CYS A 473 12.58 -3.42 -7.26
CA CYS A 473 11.41 -2.85 -7.96
C CYS A 473 10.94 -1.50 -7.38
N GLY A 474 11.81 -0.78 -6.64
CA GLY A 474 11.51 0.53 -6.06
C GLY A 474 10.67 0.53 -4.79
N VAL A 475 10.09 -0.59 -4.34
CA VAL A 475 9.18 -0.65 -3.19
C VAL A 475 9.93 -0.98 -1.89
N GLU A 476 9.87 -0.08 -0.90
CA GLU A 476 10.53 -0.27 0.40
C GLU A 476 9.52 -0.49 1.55
N PHE A 477 9.83 -1.44 2.45
CA PHE A 477 8.96 -1.83 3.58
C PHE A 477 9.50 -1.37 4.96
N GLY A 478 10.49 -0.46 4.98
CA GLY A 478 11.00 0.17 6.19
C GLY A 478 11.34 -0.82 7.32
N GLU A 479 10.66 -0.69 8.45
CA GLU A 479 10.90 -1.51 9.65
C GLU A 479 10.65 -3.00 9.42
N TYR A 480 9.68 -3.36 8.57
CA TYR A 480 9.34 -4.75 8.30
C TYR A 480 10.52 -5.51 7.71
N SER A 481 11.19 -4.96 6.68
CA SER A 481 12.31 -5.63 6.01
C SER A 481 13.47 -5.89 6.98
N LEU A 482 13.82 -4.88 7.79
CA LEU A 482 14.83 -5.00 8.82
C LEU A 482 14.47 -6.05 9.86
N LYS A 483 13.21 -6.08 10.31
CA LYS A 483 12.75 -7.03 11.32
C LYS A 483 12.78 -8.48 10.82
N GLN A 484 12.40 -8.75 9.56
CA GLN A 484 12.50 -10.10 8.98
C GLN A 484 13.94 -10.59 8.95
N TYR A 485 14.89 -9.76 8.49
CA TYR A 485 16.30 -10.10 8.51
C TYR A 485 16.86 -10.29 9.94
N ARG A 486 16.31 -9.55 10.93
CA ARG A 486 16.63 -9.74 12.35
C ARG A 486 16.10 -11.07 12.89
N TYR A 487 14.88 -11.49 12.53
CA TYR A 487 14.36 -12.81 12.90
C TYR A 487 15.29 -13.92 12.46
N ALA A 488 15.77 -13.88 11.21
CA ALA A 488 16.75 -14.84 10.71
C ALA A 488 17.98 -14.95 11.63
N LYS A 489 18.56 -13.82 12.02
CA LYS A 489 19.78 -13.77 12.82
C LYS A 489 19.56 -14.12 14.29
N GLU A 490 18.48 -13.67 14.88
CA GLU A 490 18.16 -13.85 16.29
C GLU A 490 17.72 -15.28 16.57
N PHE A 491 16.78 -15.81 15.78
CA PHE A 491 16.30 -17.16 15.98
C PHE A 491 17.33 -18.22 15.60
N TYR A 492 18.22 -17.95 14.64
CA TYR A 492 19.41 -18.80 14.45
C TYR A 492 20.24 -18.93 15.74
N LYS A 493 20.54 -17.81 16.42
CA LYS A 493 21.30 -17.85 17.68
C LYS A 493 20.56 -18.60 18.77
N ILE A 494 19.26 -18.35 18.92
CA ILE A 494 18.39 -19.03 19.90
C ILE A 494 18.40 -20.54 19.64
N VAL A 495 18.18 -20.98 18.40
CA VAL A 495 18.24 -22.41 18.04
C VAL A 495 19.59 -23.02 18.41
N GLN A 496 20.69 -22.36 18.07
CA GLN A 496 22.03 -22.85 18.42
C GLN A 496 22.26 -22.94 19.94
N GLU A 497 21.66 -22.07 20.73
CA GLU A 497 21.69 -22.14 22.19
C GLU A 497 20.84 -23.30 22.74
N GLU A 498 19.62 -23.47 22.23
CA GLU A 498 18.72 -24.55 22.67
C GLU A 498 19.28 -25.94 22.29
N LEU A 499 19.82 -26.11 21.07
CA LEU A 499 20.48 -27.35 20.67
C LEU A 499 21.70 -27.70 21.54
N ARG A 500 22.43 -26.69 22.04
CA ARG A 500 23.53 -26.90 22.98
C ARG A 500 23.05 -27.34 24.35
N LYS A 501 21.92 -26.82 24.83
CA LYS A 501 21.32 -27.19 26.13
C LYS A 501 20.75 -28.61 26.10
N ASP A 502 20.14 -29.02 25.00
CA ASP A 502 19.53 -30.34 24.84
C ASP A 502 20.55 -31.47 24.61
N GLY A 503 21.85 -31.17 24.58
CA GLY A 503 22.90 -32.15 24.27
C GLY A 503 22.86 -32.65 22.82
N LEU A 504 22.05 -32.03 21.96
CA LEU A 504 21.87 -32.34 20.55
C LEU A 504 22.96 -31.65 19.71
N LYS A 505 24.24 -31.86 20.04
CA LYS A 505 25.34 -31.45 19.16
C LYS A 505 25.52 -32.50 18.06
N ASN A 506 25.27 -32.09 16.82
CA ASN A 506 25.52 -32.81 15.57
C ASN A 506 24.62 -34.04 15.34
N VAL A 507 23.48 -33.79 14.69
CA VAL A 507 22.98 -34.68 13.63
C VAL A 507 23.18 -33.94 12.31
#